data_AF-B7R9N8-F1
#
_entry.id   AF-B7R9N8-F1
#
_cell.length_a   1.000
_cell.length_b   1.000
_cell.length_c   1.000
_cell.angle_alpha   90.00
_cell.angle_beta   90.00
_cell.angle_gamma   90.00
#
_symmetry.space_group_name_H-M   'P 1'
#
loop_
_entity.id
_entity.type
_entity.pdbx_description
1 polymer ?
#
loop_
_entity_poly.entity_id
_entity_poly.type
_entity_poly.pdbx_seq_one_letter_code
_entity_poly.pdbx_strand_id
1 'polypeptide(L)' 'MSIKMIANANNLKVNVIVPENCVETYDTSVKTAQSLKIMPHDGNLIHTMFLYHMKLNGIEVVKELLEE' A
#
# COMPACT_ATOMS: atom_id res chain seq x y z
N MET A 1 -3.57 5.70 0.25
CA MET A 1 -3.67 6.73 -0.83
C MET A 1 -4.12 8.11 -0.35
N SER A 2 -4.34 8.33 0.96
CA SER A 2 -4.96 9.55 1.49
C SER A 2 -4.13 10.82 1.24
N ILE A 3 -2.80 10.77 1.43
CA ILE A 3 -1.92 11.95 1.36
C ILE A 3 -1.90 12.56 -0.06
N LYS A 4 -1.68 11.74 -1.10
CA LYS A 4 -1.63 12.22 -2.49
C LYS A 4 -2.98 12.78 -2.94
N MET A 5 -4.08 12.13 -2.55
CA MET A 5 -5.43 12.60 -2.82
C MET A 5 -5.67 13.99 -2.21
N ILE A 6 -5.28 14.21 -0.94
CA ILE A 6 -5.39 15.50 -0.26
C ILE A 6 -4.55 16.57 -0.96
N ALA A 7 -3.30 16.24 -1.34
CA ALA A 7 -2.43 17.17 -2.07
C ALA A 7 -3.04 17.59 -3.41
N ASN A 8 -3.57 16.64 -4.18
CA ASN A 8 -4.23 16.91 -5.45
C ASN A 8 -5.47 17.80 -5.26
N ALA A 9 -6.30 17.52 -4.25
CA ALA A 9 -7.52 18.29 -3.96
C ALA A 9 -7.24 19.76 -3.60
N ASN A 10 -6.06 20.03 -3.01
CA ASN A 10 -5.63 21.38 -2.63
C ASN A 10 -4.65 22.00 -3.65
N ASN A 11 -4.47 21.35 -4.81
CA ASN A 11 -3.55 21.78 -5.86
C ASN A 11 -2.10 22.01 -5.36
N LEU A 12 -1.66 21.19 -4.39
CA LEU A 12 -0.34 21.26 -3.78
C LEU A 12 0.66 20.39 -4.55
N LYS A 13 1.87 20.92 -4.74
CA LYS A 13 2.99 20.15 -5.29
C LYS A 13 3.68 19.37 -4.18
N VAL A 14 3.31 18.10 -4.02
CA VAL A 14 3.87 17.19 -3.01
C VAL A 14 4.38 15.92 -3.69
N ASN A 15 5.61 15.54 -3.34
CA ASN A 15 6.19 14.23 -3.62
C ASN A 15 5.90 13.32 -2.43
N VAL A 16 5.30 12.17 -2.69
CA VAL A 16 5.02 11.16 -1.66
C VAL A 16 5.94 9.99 -1.96
N ILE A 17 6.85 9.69 -1.03
CA ILE A 17 7.80 8.59 -1.13
C ILE A 17 7.43 7.56 -0.06
N VAL A 18 7.36 6.29 -0.45
CA VAL A 18 7.00 5.17 0.43
C VAL A 18 8.04 4.06 0.29
N PRO A 19 8.76 3.70 1.37
CA PRO A 19 9.60 2.52 1.40
C PRO A 19 8.75 1.25 1.49
N GLU A 20 8.94 0.31 0.56
CA GLU A 20 8.26 -0.98 0.51
C GLU A 20 8.46 -1.78 1.80
N ASN A 21 9.68 -1.80 2.33
CA ASN A 21 10.00 -2.46 3.60
C ASN A 21 9.34 -1.82 4.84
N CYS A 22 8.67 -0.68 4.67
CA CYS A 22 7.87 -0.02 5.71
C CYS A 22 6.36 -0.13 5.44
N VAL A 23 5.95 -0.87 4.41
CA VAL A 23 4.54 -1.18 4.09
C VAL A 23 4.24 -2.58 4.58
N GLU A 24 3.22 -2.72 5.43
CA GLU A 24 2.75 -4.01 5.88
C GLU A 24 1.35 -4.28 5.33
N THR A 25 1.14 -5.49 4.84
CA THR A 25 -0.16 -6.02 4.45
C THR A 25 -0.40 -7.32 5.18
N TYR A 26 -1.66 -7.62 5.48
CA TYR A 26 -2.02 -8.84 6.19
C TYR A 26 -2.54 -9.91 5.23
N ASP A 27 -2.34 -11.17 5.62
CA ASP A 27 -2.97 -12.32 4.96
C ASP A 27 -4.33 -12.61 5.59
N THR A 28 -5.29 -13.03 4.77
CA THR A 28 -6.55 -13.58 5.26
C THR A 28 -6.78 -14.96 4.66
N SER A 29 -6.26 -15.99 5.35
CA SER A 29 -6.51 -17.39 4.99
C SER A 29 -8.00 -17.71 4.85
N VAL A 30 -8.33 -18.70 4.02
CA VAL A 30 -9.72 -19.20 3.85
C VAL A 30 -10.35 -19.62 5.18
N LYS A 31 -9.59 -20.28 6.05
CA LYS A 31 -10.07 -20.72 7.38
C LYS A 31 -10.44 -19.51 8.25
N THR A 32 -9.55 -18.52 8.32
CA THR A 32 -9.81 -17.27 9.05
C THR A 32 -11.04 -16.56 8.48
N ALA A 33 -11.11 -16.44 7.15
CA ALA A 33 -12.21 -15.78 6.45
C ALA A 33 -13.57 -16.42 6.75
N GLN A 34 -13.65 -17.75 6.72
CA GLN A 34 -14.87 -18.49 7.06
C GLN A 34 -15.31 -18.26 8.52
N SER A 35 -14.36 -18.28 9.47
CA SER A 35 -14.66 -18.07 10.89
C SER A 35 -15.20 -16.66 11.17
N LEU A 36 -14.66 -15.66 10.47
CA LEU A 36 -15.02 -14.25 10.64
C LEU A 36 -16.14 -13.79 9.68
N LYS A 37 -16.59 -14.64 8.75
CA LYS A 37 -17.55 -14.32 7.68
C LYS A 37 -17.10 -13.14 6.82
N ILE A 38 -15.82 -13.13 6.44
CA ILE A 38 -15.21 -12.14 5.55
C ILE A 38 -14.65 -12.82 4.28
N MET A 39 -14.10 -12.03 3.35
CA MET A 39 -13.46 -12.54 2.15
C MET A 39 -11.98 -12.89 2.40
N PRO A 40 -11.50 -14.06 1.95
CA PRO A 40 -10.08 -14.39 2.03
C PRO A 40 -9.26 -13.63 0.99
N HIS A 41 -7.99 -13.44 1.26
CA HIS A 41 -7.00 -12.94 0.29
C HIS A 41 -5.59 -13.38 0.69
N ASP A 42 -4.76 -13.59 -0.32
CA ASP A 42 -3.34 -13.87 -0.15
C ASP A 42 -2.57 -12.57 0.15
N GLY A 43 -1.80 -12.57 1.24
CA GLY A 43 -1.06 -11.40 1.68
C GLY A 43 -0.04 -10.88 0.66
N ASN A 44 0.68 -11.76 -0.03
CA ASN A 44 1.73 -11.37 -0.98
C ASN A 44 1.15 -10.77 -2.27
N LEU A 45 0.05 -11.36 -2.77
CA LEU A 45 -0.69 -10.84 -3.90
C LEU A 45 -1.22 -9.44 -3.60
N ILE A 46 -1.85 -9.28 -2.43
CA ILE A 46 -2.38 -8.00 -1.98
C ILE A 46 -1.25 -6.98 -1.81
N HIS A 47 -0.15 -7.34 -1.15
CA HIS A 47 1.03 -6.48 -1.01
C HIS A 47 1.45 -5.89 -2.36
N THR A 48 1.72 -6.77 -3.32
CA THR A 48 2.19 -6.40 -4.67
C THR A 48 1.17 -5.51 -5.39
N MET A 49 -0.11 -5.86 -5.32
CA MET A 49 -1.19 -5.11 -5.96
C MET A 49 -1.30 -3.69 -5.38
N PHE A 50 -1.18 -3.53 -4.06
CA PHE A 50 -1.26 -2.23 -3.42
C PHE A 50 -0.05 -1.34 -3.76
N LEU A 51 1.18 -1.89 -3.79
CA LEU A 51 2.36 -1.14 -4.25
C LEU A 51 2.21 -0.69 -5.71
N TYR A 52 1.69 -1.56 -6.59
CA TYR A 52 1.38 -1.22 -7.97
C TYR A 52 0.38 -0.05 -8.05
N HIS A 53 -0.70 -0.09 -7.27
CA HIS A 53 -1.67 1.01 -7.22
C HIS A 53 -1.07 2.32 -6.66
N MET A 54 -0.17 2.25 -5.68
CA MET A 54 0.54 3.45 -5.20
C MET A 54 1.33 4.08 -6.35
N LYS A 55 2.09 3.27 -7.09
CA LYS A 55 2.87 3.74 -8.24
C LYS A 55 2.00 4.33 -9.35
N LEU A 56 0.88 3.69 -9.67
CA LEU A 56 -0.11 4.24 -10.61
C LEU A 56 -0.69 5.59 -10.16
N ASN A 57 -0.81 5.83 -8.86
CA ASN A 57 -1.30 7.09 -8.30
C ASN A 57 -0.21 8.17 -8.15
N GLY A 58 0.99 7.95 -8.71
CA GLY A 58 2.09 8.91 -8.66
C GLY A 58 2.76 9.00 -7.29
N ILE A 59 2.69 7.94 -6.49
CA ILE A 59 3.53 7.76 -5.29
C ILE A 59 4.81 7.08 -5.73
N GLU A 60 5.95 7.60 -5.27
CA GLU A 60 7.26 6.98 -5.49
C GLU A 60 7.45 5.86 -4.48
N VAL A 61 7.45 4.61 -4.96
CA VAL A 61 7.74 3.44 -4.14
C VAL A 61 9.22 3.10 -4.28
N VAL A 62 9.94 3.14 -3.16
CA VAL A 62 11.37 2.76 -3.05
C VAL A 62 11.47 1.48 -2.23
N LYS A 63 12.59 0.76 -2.33
CA LYS A 63 12.75 -0.52 -1.63
C LYS A 63 12.91 -0.34 -0.11
N GLU A 64 13.79 0.56 0.29
CA GLU A 64 14.18 0.80 1.68
C GLU A 64 14.82 2.19 1.85
N LEU A 65 14.91 2.67 3.10
CA LEU A 65 15.71 3.84 3.45
C LEU A 65 17.10 3.38 3.90
N LEU A 66 18.14 4.09 3.48
CA LEU A 66 19.52 3.83 3.88
C LEU A 66 19.92 4.83 4.96
N GLU A 67 20.73 4.39 5.93
CA GLU A 67 21.42 5.30 6.86
C GLU A 67 22.59 6.00 6.15
N GLU A 68 22.90 7.24 6.59
CA GLU A 68 24.03 8.02 6.08
C GLU A 68 25.38 7.57 6.64
#